data_AF-A0A7Y7EDA4-F1
#
_entry.id   AF-A0A7Y7EDA4-F1
#
_cell.length_a   1.000
_cell.length_b   1.000
_cell.length_c   1.000
_cell.angle_alpha   90.00
_cell.angle_beta   90.00
_cell.angle_gamma   90.00
#
_symmetry.space_group_name_H-M   'P 1'
#
loop_
_entity.id
_entity.type
_entity.pdbx_description
1 polymer ?
#
loop_
_entity_poly.entity_id
_entity_poly.type
_entity_poly.pdbx_seq_one_letter_code
_entity_poly.pdbx_strand_id
1 'polypeptide(L)' 'MNKRTTYLVKRAFDIAFAGTLILLISPLLILVSLAIALDSRGPIFYYSYRVGQNYKIFKFYKFRSM' A
#
# COMPACT_ATOMS: atom_id res chain seq x y z
N MET A 1 7.33 15.17 25.49
CA MET A 1 6.69 13.98 24.88
C MET A 1 7.73 12.87 24.70
N ASN A 2 7.52 11.69 25.27
CA ASN A 2 8.47 10.58 25.16
C ASN A 2 8.50 10.05 23.71
N LYS A 3 9.68 9.85 23.11
CA LYS A 3 9.82 9.45 21.69
C LYS A 3 9.00 8.19 21.36
N ARG A 4 8.91 7.24 22.30
CA ARG A 4 8.10 6.01 22.13
C ARG A 4 6.61 6.28 21.93
N THR A 5 6.04 7.20 22.72
CA THR A 5 4.62 7.57 22.62
C THR A 5 4.32 8.21 21.27
N THR A 6 5.23 9.05 20.76
CA THR A 6 5.08 9.67 19.43
C THR A 6 5.05 8.62 18.30
N TYR A 7 5.89 7.58 18.35
CA TYR A 7 5.88 6.52 17.34
C TYR A 7 4.59 5.70 17.35
N LEU A 8 4.05 5.36 18.54
CA LEU A 8 2.80 4.60 18.64
C LEU A 8 1.61 5.39 18.09
N VAL A 9 1.50 6.67 18.45
CA VAL A 9 0.43 7.54 17.93
C VAL A 9 0.55 7.72 16.41
N LYS A 10 1.77 7.95 15.90
CA LYS A 10 2.01 8.05 14.46
C LYS A 10 1.60 6.77 13.74
N ARG A 11 1.95 5.59 14.30
CA ARG A 11 1.61 4.30 13.71
C ARG A 11 0.09 4.05 13.71
N ALA A 12 -0.59 4.38 14.78
CA ALA A 12 -2.05 4.27 14.87
C ALA A 12 -2.73 5.18 13.82
N PHE A 13 -2.26 6.43 13.71
CA PHE A 13 -2.73 7.36 12.68
C PHE A 13 -2.48 6.82 11.27
N ASP A 14 -1.28 6.32 10.96
CA ASP A 14 -0.94 5.80 9.63
C ASP A 14 -1.83 4.62 9.22
N ILE A 15 -2.12 3.70 10.15
CA ILE A 15 -2.99 2.55 9.89
C ILE A 15 -4.44 3.02 9.67
N ALA A 16 -4.96 3.88 10.55
CA ALA A 16 -6.33 4.36 10.47
C ALA A 16 -6.56 5.19 9.20
N PHE A 17 -5.65 6.13 8.91
CA PHE A 17 -5.75 6.99 7.73
C PHE A 17 -5.61 6.21 6.42
N ALA A 18 -4.62 5.31 6.32
CA ALA A 18 -4.45 4.48 5.14
C ALA A 18 -5.63 3.51 4.94
N GLY A 19 -6.14 2.90 6.01
CA GLY A 19 -7.31 2.01 5.94
C GLY A 19 -8.56 2.75 5.45
N THR A 20 -8.85 3.92 6.01
CA THR A 20 -9.95 4.77 5.57
C THR A 20 -9.81 5.16 4.11
N LEU A 21 -8.61 5.60 3.69
CA LEU A 21 -8.39 6.00 2.31
C LEU A 21 -8.58 4.84 1.35
N ILE A 22 -8.05 3.65 1.66
CA ILE A 22 -8.23 2.42 0.86
C ILE A 22 -9.70 2.08 0.71
N LEU A 23 -10.49 2.13 1.79
CA LEU A 23 -11.93 1.86 1.71
C LEU A 23 -12.66 2.87 0.83
N LEU A 24 -12.37 4.16 1.00
CA LEU A 24 -12.98 5.24 0.21
C LEU A 24 -12.65 5.12 -1.29
N ILE A 25 -11.40 4.79 -1.63
CA ILE A 25 -10.97 4.66 -3.03
C ILE A 25 -11.11 3.23 -3.58
N SER A 26 -11.61 2.27 -2.78
CA SER A 26 -11.70 0.86 -3.18
C SER A 26 -12.50 0.62 -4.47
N PRO A 27 -13.60 1.35 -4.78
CA PRO A 27 -14.29 1.16 -6.06
C PRO A 27 -13.38 1.49 -7.25
N LEU A 28 -12.59 2.56 -7.14
CA LEU A 28 -11.63 2.95 -8.17
C LEU A 28 -10.50 1.92 -8.30
N LEU A 29 -9.96 1.41 -7.18
CA LEU A 29 -8.92 0.39 -7.19
C LEU A 29 -9.40 -0.91 -7.86
N ILE A 30 -10.68 -1.28 -7.68
CA ILE A 30 -11.30 -2.44 -8.33
C ILE A 30 -11.40 -2.20 -9.84
N LEU A 31 -11.86 -1.02 -10.28
CA LEU A 31 -11.93 -0.69 -11.71
C LEU A 31 -10.55 -0.75 -12.38
N VAL A 32 -9.51 -0.20 -11.73
CA VAL A 32 -8.13 -0.27 -12.22
C VAL A 32 -7.64 -1.73 -12.27
N SER A 33 -7.97 -2.53 -11.25
CA SER A 33 -7.61 -3.96 -11.20
C SER A 33 -8.22 -4.74 -12.38
N LEU A 34 -9.48 -4.45 -12.72
CA LEU A 34 -10.15 -5.04 -13.88
C LEU A 34 -9.52 -4.60 -15.20
N ALA A 35 -9.23 -3.30 -15.36
CA ALA A 35 -8.58 -2.78 -16.57
C ALA A 35 -7.23 -3.48 -16.84
N ILE A 36 -6.40 -3.67 -15.81
CA ILE A 36 -5.11 -4.37 -15.91
C ILE A 36 -5.31 -5.86 -16.25
N ALA A 37 -6.32 -6.51 -15.68
CA ALA A 37 -6.60 -7.92 -15.93
C ALA A 37 -7.08 -8.18 -17.37
N LEU A 38 -7.79 -7.22 -17.98
CA LEU A 38 -8.26 -7.30 -19.36
C LEU A 38 -7.18 -6.98 -20.39
N ASP A 39 -6.24 -6.10 -20.04
CA ASP A 39 -5.16 -5.67 -20.93
C ASP A 39 -4.12 -6.78 -21.20
N SER A 40 -3.67 -7.49 -20.16
CA SER A 40 -2.62 -8.50 -20.31
C SER A 40 -2.70 -9.63 -19.27
N ARG A 41 -2.33 -10.85 -19.70
CA ARG A 41 -2.31 -12.03 -18.82
C ARG A 41 -1.24 -11.88 -17.73
N GLY A 42 -1.62 -12.08 -16.48
CA GLY A 42 -0.68 -12.10 -15.34
C GLY A 42 -1.24 -11.46 -14.06
N PRO A 43 -0.44 -11.39 -12.99
CA PRO A 43 -0.87 -10.82 -11.72
C PRO A 43 -1.11 -9.30 -11.81
N ILE A 44 -2.14 -8.81 -11.14
CA ILE A 44 -2.55 -7.39 -11.13
C ILE A 44 -1.52 -6.50 -10.42
N PHE A 45 -0.90 -7.03 -9.36
CA PHE A 45 0.10 -6.33 -8.57
C PHE A 45 1.51 -6.83 -8.90
N TYR A 46 2.43 -5.89 -9.01
CA TYR A 46 3.87 -6.12 -9.00
C TYR A 46 4.44 -5.64 -7.66
N TYR A 47 5.55 -6.23 -7.21
CA TYR A 47 6.28 -5.72 -6.05
C TYR A 47 7.77 -5.58 -6.33
N SER A 48 8.37 -4.57 -5.70
CA SER A 48 9.83 -4.38 -5.62
C SER A 48 10.28 -4.43 -4.16
N TYR A 49 11.49 -4.92 -3.90
CA TYR A 49 12.08 -4.83 -2.56
C TYR A 49 12.54 -3.41 -2.26
N ARG A 50 12.24 -2.92 -1.06
CA ARG A 50 12.69 -1.61 -0.57
C ARG A 50 13.21 -1.72 0.85
N VAL A 51 14.21 -0.91 1.18
CA VAL A 51 14.76 -0.81 2.53
C VAL A 51 13.86 0.10 3.35
N GLY A 52 13.30 -0.42 4.44
CA GLY A 52 12.41 0.30 5.36
C GLY A 52 13.10 0.72 6.65
N GLN A 53 12.30 0.99 7.68
CA GLN A 53 12.78 1.37 9.00
C GLN A 53 13.69 0.30 9.61
N ASN A 54 14.80 0.73 10.23
CA ASN A 54 15.82 -0.14 10.81
C ASN A 54 16.40 -1.15 9.80
N TYR A 55 16.56 -0.72 8.55
CA TYR A 55 17.08 -1.54 7.44
C TYR A 55 16.28 -2.82 7.14
N LYS A 56 15.04 -2.91 7.63
CA LYS A 56 14.17 -4.06 7.33
C LYS A 56 13.67 -3.97 5.90
N ILE A 57 14.02 -4.94 5.09
CA ILE A 57 13.55 -5.04 3.69
C ILE A 57 12.07 -5.45 3.69
N PHE A 58 11.28 -4.83 2.83
CA PHE A 58 9.87 -5.19 2.64
C PHE A 58 9.46 -5.13 1.17
N LYS A 59 8.35 -5.80 0.84
CA LYS A 59 7.74 -5.78 -0.49
C LYS A 59 6.91 -4.52 -0.65
N PHE A 60 7.28 -3.67 -1.60
CA PHE A 60 6.53 -2.49 -1.98
C PHE A 60 5.64 -2.81 -3.19
N TYR A 61 4.34 -2.96 -2.93
CA TYR A 61 3.34 -3.31 -3.93
C TYR A 61 2.88 -2.08 -4.73
N LYS A 62 2.67 -2.28 -6.03
CA LYS A 62 2.03 -1.33 -6.95
C LYS A 62 1.24 -2.09 -8.00
N PHE A 63 0.31 -1.41 -8.66
CA PHE A 63 -0.29 -1.95 -9.88
C PHE A 63 0.80 -2.20 -10.92
N ARG A 64 0.65 -3.30 -11.67
CA ARG A 64 1.46 -3.55 -12.87
C ARG A 64 1.21 -2.40 -13.84
N SER A 65 2.25 -1.94 -14.53
CA SER A 65 2.03 -1.05 -15.68
C SER A 65 1.23 -1.82 -16.72
N MET A 66 0.22 -1.19 -17.29
CA MET A 66 -0.25 -1.58 -18.63
C MET A 66 0.91 -1.37 -19.60
#